data_AF-A0AAF0IS86-F1
#
_entry.id   AF-A0AAF0IS86-F1
#
_cell.length_a   1.000
_cell.length_b   1.000
_cell.length_c   1.000
_cell.angle_alpha   90.00
_cell.angle_beta   90.00
_cell.angle_gamma   90.00
#
_symmetry.space_group_name_H-M   'P 1'
#
loop_
_entity.id
_entity.type
_entity.pdbx_description
1 polymer ?
#
loop_
_entity_poly.entity_id
_entity_poly.type
_entity_poly.pdbx_seq_one_letter_code
_entity_poly.pdbx_strand_id
1 'polypeptide(L)'
;MLVRLPRAPWRGGQRSRGAVGRRRLACTVAPPAWAPLAHTLTAAAQQRLSAHHAQTLCASVVQDTLLHRERAHAGATLAHDSAHARLLHAVLMMKTGSVHRDVLLSELLGAMWTADAQLPDELLAHVAARAGVHGLQRTRARLHRYLVAQTKPHDSTRVWRALLDAHALRHDWARVAHGLAVCAARTPPVPVDAYRYAFLRLQHESPHKLPAAMHRVLQQMQRDERMLDDTLLAELVYALGAPVRHAQASGVRGAALVRTAASVHTMLDGLFDWLCAAGEAHCAQYRMSLSTLLHVQLDTIEALYHAQTHRARALHVPARHTGAMRRRVQAVRSALRGDDGLLDSLEIRLDGICGEMDTALAHLTAWLAASTPSAALARRQRRTVLALFATASRRPRAERLMALLQLLRIATVYGSAARLWHGVAGRTLPRLWARLLALWAQDKQPRTAAPDAAHTGAGWPFLVLALPVLAEAMQRTPHLPHRTWAAVVDDPHRCRAMVWAACSALPREAAPARMRELTDYFTRLHAPARVHRWACATEHDATARLLQRP
;
A
#
# COMPACT_ATOMS: atom_id res chain seq x y z
N MET A 1 4.33 16.97 -7.49
CA MET A 1 3.50 15.76 -7.33
C MET A 1 3.75 15.17 -5.94
N LEU A 2 2.84 15.40 -4.99
CA LEU A 2 2.90 14.88 -3.61
C LEU A 2 1.87 13.75 -3.47
N VAL A 3 2.32 12.50 -3.40
CA VAL A 3 1.46 11.33 -3.12
C VAL A 3 2.08 10.52 -1.98
N ARG A 4 1.25 10.18 -0.99
CA ARG A 4 1.62 9.52 0.27
C ARG A 4 2.12 8.08 0.04
N LEU A 5 3.30 7.76 0.58
CA LEU A 5 3.86 6.41 0.64
C LEU A 5 3.08 5.51 1.62
N PRO A 6 2.82 4.22 1.30
CA PRO A 6 2.43 3.23 2.29
C PRO A 6 3.66 2.69 3.04
N ARG A 7 3.47 2.43 4.34
CA ARG A 7 4.47 1.83 5.25
C ARG A 7 4.79 0.40 4.83
N ALA A 8 6.08 0.07 4.72
CA ALA A 8 6.56 -1.30 4.52
C ALA A 8 6.28 -2.20 5.74
N PRO A 9 6.11 -3.53 5.57
CA PRO A 9 5.73 -4.45 6.64
C PRO A 9 6.96 -4.92 7.42
N TRP A 10 6.90 -4.77 8.75
CA TRP A 10 7.88 -5.30 9.68
C TRP A 10 7.50 -6.72 10.15
N ARG A 11 8.41 -7.67 10.01
CA ARG A 11 8.58 -8.87 10.88
C ARG A 11 10.01 -8.75 11.43
N GLY A 12 10.39 -9.07 12.66
CA GLY A 12 9.74 -9.58 13.85
C GLY A 12 10.88 -10.01 14.79
N GLY A 13 10.95 -9.45 16.00
CA GLY A 13 11.85 -9.86 17.08
C GLY A 13 11.09 -9.79 18.39
N GLN A 14 11.11 -10.88 19.15
CA GLN A 14 10.26 -11.17 20.31
C GLN A 14 10.85 -10.62 21.63
N ARG A 15 9.94 -10.27 22.56
CA ARG A 15 10.10 -9.94 24.01
C ARG A 15 10.69 -8.54 24.27
N SER A 16 10.15 -7.67 25.13
CA SER A 16 9.37 -7.82 26.36
C SER A 16 8.29 -6.72 26.49
N ARG A 17 7.31 -6.95 27.38
CA ARG A 17 6.12 -6.13 27.60
C ARG A 17 6.46 -4.78 28.25
N GLY A 18 5.91 -3.70 27.70
CA GLY A 18 5.82 -2.38 28.34
C GLY A 18 4.87 -1.50 27.52
N ALA A 19 3.80 -1.01 28.14
CA ALA A 19 2.73 -0.27 27.49
C ALA A 19 3.24 1.04 26.85
N VAL A 20 3.21 1.15 25.52
CA VAL A 20 3.33 2.44 24.83
C VAL A 20 2.32 2.50 23.68
N GLY A 21 1.38 3.43 23.81
CA GLY A 21 0.30 3.67 22.88
C GLY A 21 0.80 4.05 21.48
N ARG A 22 0.18 3.45 20.46
CA ARG A 22 0.32 3.86 19.06
C ARG A 22 -0.19 5.30 18.88
N ARG A 23 0.70 6.28 19.00
CA ARG A 23 0.46 7.61 18.43
C ARG A 23 0.42 7.47 16.91
N ARG A 24 -0.77 7.68 16.35
CA ARG A 24 -0.89 8.11 14.95
C ARG A 24 -0.08 9.39 14.83
N LEU A 25 0.73 9.53 13.78
CA LEU A 25 1.31 10.81 13.37
C LEU A 25 0.13 11.73 13.04
N ALA A 26 -0.33 12.47 14.05
CA ALA A 26 -1.07 13.69 13.84
C ALA A 26 -0.19 14.60 12.97
N CYS A 27 -0.81 15.47 12.16
CA CYS A 27 -0.08 16.61 11.61
C CYS A 27 0.48 17.40 12.79
N THR A 28 1.72 17.13 13.15
CA THR A 28 2.42 17.89 14.17
C THR A 28 2.89 19.15 13.49
N VAL A 29 2.11 20.22 13.67
CA VAL A 29 2.63 21.57 13.83
C VAL A 29 3.94 21.46 14.62
N ALA A 30 5.02 22.08 14.14
CA ALA A 30 6.27 22.14 14.90
C ALA A 30 5.92 22.58 16.33
N PRO A 31 6.51 21.98 17.39
CA PRO A 31 6.23 22.44 18.74
C PRO A 31 6.45 23.96 18.81
N PRO A 32 5.65 24.73 19.57
CA PRO A 32 5.64 26.19 19.50
C PRO A 32 7.03 26.83 19.66
N ALA A 33 7.92 26.19 20.43
CA ALA A 33 9.32 26.63 20.60
C ALA A 33 10.18 26.58 19.32
N TRP A 34 9.82 25.77 18.32
CA TRP A 34 10.62 25.52 17.11
C TRP A 34 10.00 26.08 15.83
N ALA A 35 8.75 26.55 15.92
CA ALA A 35 8.07 27.19 14.81
C ALA A 35 8.86 28.36 14.21
N PRO A 36 9.58 29.21 14.99
CA PRO A 36 10.38 30.30 14.44
C PRO A 36 11.51 29.79 13.55
N LEU A 37 12.30 28.81 14.00
CA LEU A 37 13.43 28.25 13.24
C LEU A 37 12.97 27.54 11.96
N ALA A 38 11.86 26.78 12.05
CA ALA A 38 11.24 26.18 10.88
C ALA A 38 10.70 27.23 9.90
N HIS A 39 10.17 28.35 10.40
CA HIS A 39 9.76 29.51 9.58
C HIS A 39 10.97 30.16 8.91
N THR A 40 12.08 30.37 9.62
CA THR A 40 13.30 30.97 9.08
C THR A 40 13.88 30.13 7.94
N LEU A 41 13.96 28.80 8.12
CA LEU A 41 14.39 27.90 7.04
C LEU A 41 13.40 27.90 5.87
N THR A 42 12.10 27.97 6.14
CA THR A 42 11.06 28.01 5.11
C THR A 42 11.07 29.31 4.32
N ALA A 43 11.25 30.45 4.99
CA ALA A 43 11.37 31.78 4.40
C ALA A 43 12.65 31.91 3.58
N ALA A 44 13.78 31.44 4.11
CA ALA A 44 15.04 31.41 3.38
C ALA A 44 14.93 30.58 2.08
N ALA A 45 14.20 29.46 2.10
CA ALA A 45 13.97 28.62 0.92
C ALA A 45 13.13 29.29 -0.19
N GLN A 46 12.41 30.37 0.12
CA GLN A 46 11.64 31.17 -0.84
C GLN A 46 12.51 32.22 -1.56
N GLN A 47 13.70 32.51 -1.04
CA GLN A 47 14.69 33.41 -1.64
C GLN A 47 15.76 32.62 -2.42
N ARG A 48 16.53 33.28 -3.30
CA ARG A 48 17.71 32.66 -3.96
C ARG A 48 18.79 32.39 -2.91
N LEU A 49 18.83 31.18 -2.36
CA LEU A 49 19.83 30.75 -1.38
C LEU A 49 21.08 30.22 -2.09
N SER A 50 22.23 30.87 -1.83
CA SER A 50 23.53 30.28 -2.18
C SER A 50 23.86 29.12 -1.23
N ALA A 51 24.74 28.20 -1.65
CA ALA A 51 25.17 27.09 -0.80
C ALA A 51 25.85 27.56 0.49
N HIS A 52 26.63 28.65 0.40
CA HIS A 52 27.30 29.25 1.55
C HIS A 52 26.31 29.84 2.56
N HIS A 53 25.31 30.61 2.09
CA HIS A 53 24.27 31.15 2.97
C HIS A 53 23.44 30.04 3.63
N ALA A 54 23.13 28.96 2.89
CA ALA A 54 22.45 27.80 3.46
C ALA A 54 23.29 27.13 4.55
N GLN A 55 24.60 26.99 4.34
CA GLN A 55 25.52 26.41 5.31
C GLN A 55 25.56 27.24 6.60
N THR A 56 25.76 28.55 6.50
CA THR A 56 25.81 29.46 7.65
C THR A 56 24.49 29.47 8.42
N LEU A 57 23.37 29.54 7.70
CA LEU A 57 22.03 29.48 8.29
C LEU A 57 21.80 28.15 9.03
N CYS A 58 22.09 27.01 8.39
CA CYS A 58 21.91 25.70 9.01
C CYS A 58 22.84 25.49 10.20
N ALA A 59 24.08 25.98 10.14
CA ALA A 59 25.02 25.95 11.26
C ALA A 59 24.49 26.79 12.44
N SER A 60 24.02 28.01 12.19
CA SER A 60 23.41 28.88 13.21
C SER A 60 22.16 28.25 13.82
N VAL A 61 21.27 27.69 13.01
CA VAL A 61 20.06 27.00 13.48
C VAL A 61 20.43 25.80 14.37
N VAL A 62 21.43 25.00 13.97
CA VAL A 62 21.90 23.87 14.78
C VAL A 62 22.59 24.37 16.06
N GLN A 63 23.35 25.45 16.02
CA GLN A 63 24.03 26.01 17.20
C GLN A 63 23.09 26.74 18.17
N ASP A 64 21.84 26.99 17.77
CA ASP A 64 20.83 27.60 18.64
C ASP A 64 20.73 26.86 19.99
N THR A 65 20.70 27.67 21.06
CA THR A 65 20.72 27.22 22.46
C THR A 65 19.68 26.17 22.78
N LEU A 66 18.52 26.16 22.10
CA LEU A 66 17.49 25.14 22.31
C LEU A 66 17.96 23.76 21.82
N LEU A 67 18.58 23.66 20.63
CA LEU A 67 19.06 22.37 20.08
C LEU A 67 20.35 21.93 20.78
N HIS A 68 21.09 22.88 21.31
CA HIS A 68 22.26 22.62 22.13
C HIS A 68 21.87 22.06 23.50
N ARG A 69 20.80 22.58 24.14
CA ARG A 69 20.30 22.10 25.43
C ARG A 69 19.80 20.66 25.37
N GLU A 70 19.08 20.29 24.30
CA GLU A 70 18.60 18.91 24.09
C GLU A 70 19.77 17.93 23.94
N ARG A 71 20.86 18.35 23.28
CA ARG A 71 22.10 17.56 23.19
C ARG A 71 22.84 17.43 24.52
N ALA A 72 22.93 18.52 25.29
CA ALA A 72 23.59 18.49 26.60
C ALA A 72 22.85 17.59 27.61
N HIS A 73 21.53 17.45 27.49
CA HIS A 73 20.72 16.57 28.34
C HIS A 73 20.73 15.10 27.88
N ALA A 74 20.95 14.84 26.59
CA ALA A 74 20.96 13.50 26.03
C ALA A 74 22.41 13.08 25.72
N GLY A 75 23.11 12.52 26.70
CA GLY A 75 24.41 11.84 26.49
C GLY A 75 24.32 10.55 25.65
N ALA A 76 23.31 10.43 24.78
CA ALA A 76 23.01 9.28 23.94
C ALA A 76 22.34 9.74 22.62
N THR A 77 22.30 8.83 21.63
CA THR A 77 21.65 9.01 20.31
C THR A 77 20.31 9.74 20.41
N LEU A 78 20.12 10.74 19.55
CA LEU A 78 18.90 11.56 19.56
C LEU A 78 17.66 10.69 19.35
N ALA A 79 16.60 10.89 20.15
CA ALA A 79 15.36 10.16 19.99
C ALA A 79 14.65 10.49 18.66
N HIS A 80 13.81 9.58 18.15
CA HIS A 80 13.03 9.79 16.91
C HIS A 80 12.11 11.02 16.98
N ASP A 81 11.68 11.39 18.18
CA ASP A 81 10.80 12.55 18.43
C ASP A 81 11.58 13.83 18.82
N SER A 82 12.92 13.81 18.71
CA SER A 82 13.81 14.94 19.02
C SER A 82 13.53 16.16 18.14
N ALA A 83 13.93 17.35 18.60
CA ALA A 83 13.74 18.55 17.79
C ALA A 83 14.51 18.49 16.47
N HIS A 84 15.71 17.91 16.45
CA HIS A 84 16.49 17.67 15.22
C HIS A 84 15.72 16.82 14.21
N ALA A 85 15.08 15.74 14.66
CA ALA A 85 14.28 14.86 13.79
C ALA A 85 13.07 15.59 13.20
N ARG A 86 12.37 16.41 14.00
CA ARG A 86 11.23 17.20 13.53
C ARG A 86 11.63 18.29 12.54
N LEU A 87 12.79 18.92 12.75
CA LEU A 87 13.34 19.92 11.84
C LEU A 87 13.67 19.31 10.47
N LEU A 88 14.36 18.17 10.45
CA LEU A 88 14.63 17.40 9.23
C LEU A 88 13.34 17.00 8.53
N HIS A 89 12.32 16.57 9.28
CA HIS A 89 11.02 16.22 8.71
C HIS A 89 10.30 17.44 8.10
N ALA A 90 10.37 18.61 8.75
CA ALA A 90 9.77 19.84 8.24
C ALA A 90 10.38 20.23 6.89
N VAL A 91 11.71 20.21 6.77
CA VAL A 91 12.42 20.52 5.51
C VAL A 91 12.08 19.48 4.43
N LEU A 92 12.02 18.18 4.79
CA LEU A 92 11.63 17.11 3.87
C LEU A 92 10.22 17.30 3.29
N MET A 93 9.28 17.81 4.10
CA MET A 93 7.88 17.99 3.74
C MET A 93 7.59 19.31 2.99
N MET A 94 8.60 20.15 2.77
CA MET A 94 8.48 21.35 1.94
C MET A 94 8.04 21.01 0.50
N LYS A 95 7.30 21.93 -0.12
CA LYS A 95 6.66 21.72 -1.43
C LYS A 95 7.67 21.24 -2.48
N THR A 96 7.29 20.18 -3.19
CA THR A 96 8.09 19.59 -4.28
C THR A 96 8.37 20.63 -5.36
N GLY A 97 9.65 20.89 -5.66
CA GLY A 97 10.10 21.87 -6.66
C GLY A 97 10.87 23.08 -6.11
N SER A 98 10.94 23.27 -4.79
CA SER A 98 11.89 24.26 -4.21
C SER A 98 13.33 23.80 -4.49
N VAL A 99 14.04 24.56 -5.33
CA VAL A 99 15.45 24.34 -5.68
C VAL A 99 16.34 24.28 -4.42
N HIS A 100 15.92 24.97 -3.36
CA HIS A 100 16.68 25.10 -2.11
C HIS A 100 16.44 23.96 -1.12
N ARG A 101 15.44 23.10 -1.32
CA ARG A 101 15.14 22.00 -0.38
C ARG A 101 16.29 20.99 -0.27
N ASP A 102 16.91 20.64 -1.39
CA ASP A 102 18.05 19.71 -1.40
C ASP A 102 19.29 20.33 -0.74
N VAL A 103 19.50 21.63 -0.96
CA VAL A 103 20.62 22.39 -0.37
C VAL A 103 20.45 22.48 1.14
N LEU A 104 19.29 22.96 1.61
CA LEU A 104 19.01 23.13 3.04
C LEU A 104 19.08 21.79 3.79
N LEU A 105 18.52 20.72 3.23
CA LEU A 105 18.57 19.41 3.90
C LEU A 105 19.99 18.84 3.95
N SER A 106 20.76 18.99 2.87
CA SER A 106 22.18 18.65 2.82
C SER A 106 22.98 19.42 3.88
N GLU A 107 22.85 20.74 3.91
CA GLU A 107 23.62 21.57 4.85
C GLU A 107 23.18 21.38 6.29
N LEU A 108 21.89 21.12 6.55
CA LEU A 108 21.39 20.82 7.88
C LEU A 108 21.96 19.50 8.43
N LEU A 109 21.98 18.44 7.63
CA LEU A 109 22.65 17.18 8.00
C LEU A 109 24.14 17.40 8.25
N GLY A 110 24.78 18.20 7.40
CA GLY A 110 26.16 18.63 7.56
C GLY A 110 26.44 19.26 8.91
N ALA A 111 25.68 20.30 9.24
CA ALA A 111 25.79 21.04 10.49
C ALA A 111 25.55 20.15 11.71
N MET A 112 24.59 19.21 11.62
CA MET A 112 24.32 18.24 12.68
C MET A 112 25.53 17.31 12.91
N TRP A 113 26.14 16.77 11.86
CA TRP A 113 27.30 15.88 12.01
C TRP A 113 28.57 16.62 12.45
N THR A 114 28.80 17.85 12.00
CA THR A 114 29.93 18.67 12.49
C THR A 114 29.79 19.03 13.97
N ALA A 115 28.56 19.12 14.46
CA ALA A 115 28.26 19.38 15.86
C ALA A 115 28.03 18.09 16.68
N ASP A 116 28.58 16.97 16.20
CA ASP A 116 28.57 15.63 16.79
C ASP A 116 27.19 15.10 17.20
N ALA A 117 26.14 15.50 16.48
CA ALA A 117 24.79 14.99 16.71
C ALA A 117 24.62 13.62 16.07
N GLN A 118 24.66 12.55 16.88
CA GLN A 118 24.34 11.20 16.40
C GLN A 118 22.83 11.07 16.13
N LEU A 119 22.48 11.03 14.85
CA LEU A 119 21.11 10.83 14.39
C LEU A 119 20.74 9.34 14.41
N PRO A 120 19.52 8.98 14.83
CA PRO A 120 19.09 7.58 14.84
C PRO A 120 18.95 7.04 13.42
N ASP A 121 19.33 5.78 13.24
CA ASP A 121 19.27 5.05 11.96
C ASP A 121 17.91 5.13 11.27
N GLU A 122 16.83 5.08 12.04
CA GLU A 122 15.48 5.13 11.48
C GLU A 122 15.21 6.46 10.76
N LEU A 123 15.76 7.54 11.30
CA LEU A 123 15.66 8.86 10.72
C LEU A 123 16.54 8.95 9.47
N LEU A 124 17.78 8.48 9.53
CA LEU A 124 18.68 8.46 8.37
C LEU A 124 18.09 7.62 7.21
N ALA A 125 17.54 6.44 7.50
CA ALA A 125 16.86 5.61 6.52
C ALA A 125 15.62 6.30 5.94
N HIS A 126 14.86 7.03 6.78
CA HIS A 126 13.72 7.82 6.32
C HIS A 126 14.15 8.96 5.38
N VAL A 127 15.19 9.71 5.76
CA VAL A 127 15.74 10.80 4.94
C VAL A 127 16.26 10.25 3.62
N ALA A 128 17.01 9.14 3.63
CA ALA A 128 17.52 8.49 2.42
C ALA A 128 16.39 8.09 1.45
N ALA A 129 15.38 7.36 1.95
CA ALA A 129 14.23 6.95 1.16
C ALA A 129 13.50 8.15 0.54
N ARG A 130 13.28 9.21 1.32
CA ARG A 130 12.65 10.44 0.85
C ARG A 130 13.52 11.19 -0.16
N ALA A 131 14.82 11.25 0.05
CA ALA A 131 15.77 11.90 -0.85
C ALA A 131 15.78 11.24 -2.25
N GLY A 132 15.58 9.92 -2.33
CA GLY A 132 15.33 9.21 -3.59
C GLY A 132 14.05 9.68 -4.28
N VAL A 133 12.91 9.54 -3.59
CA VAL A 133 11.56 9.90 -4.09
C VAL A 133 11.48 11.37 -4.54
N HIS A 134 12.17 12.25 -3.82
CA HIS A 134 12.13 13.69 -4.03
C HIS A 134 13.24 14.23 -4.94
N GLY A 135 14.10 13.36 -5.47
CA GLY A 135 15.17 13.76 -6.39
C GLY A 135 16.28 14.60 -5.73
N LEU A 136 16.47 14.51 -4.42
CA LEU A 136 17.45 15.29 -3.64
C LEU A 136 18.87 14.74 -3.81
N GLN A 137 19.54 15.10 -4.90
CA GLN A 137 20.85 14.56 -5.28
C GLN A 137 21.97 14.92 -4.29
N ARG A 138 22.03 16.17 -3.82
CA ARG A 138 23.07 16.62 -2.88
C ARG A 138 22.93 15.91 -1.54
N THR A 139 21.70 15.81 -1.04
CA THR A 139 21.37 15.10 0.20
C THR A 139 21.78 13.63 0.11
N ARG A 140 21.42 12.91 -0.97
CA ARG A 140 21.84 11.51 -1.16
C ARG A 140 23.36 11.37 -1.20
N ALA A 141 24.05 12.22 -1.96
CA ALA A 141 25.51 12.21 -2.07
C ALA A 141 26.20 12.48 -0.73
N ARG A 142 25.63 13.36 0.09
CA ARG A 142 26.17 13.70 1.42
C ARG A 142 25.96 12.57 2.43
N LEU A 143 24.77 11.96 2.46
CA LEU A 143 24.50 10.75 3.23
C LEU A 143 25.45 9.61 2.84
N HIS A 144 25.66 9.42 1.54
CA HIS A 144 26.60 8.42 1.04
C HIS A 144 28.01 8.63 1.58
N ARG A 145 28.57 9.84 1.40
CA ARG A 145 29.91 10.17 1.90
C ARG A 145 30.03 10.00 3.41
N TYR A 146 29.00 10.40 4.16
CA TYR A 146 28.97 10.23 5.61
C TYR A 146 29.04 8.76 6.03
N LEU A 147 28.21 7.89 5.43
CA LEU A 147 28.22 6.47 5.76
C LEU A 147 29.53 5.79 5.33
N VAL A 148 30.15 6.22 4.23
CA VAL A 148 31.49 5.74 3.81
C VAL A 148 32.57 6.20 4.81
N ALA A 149 32.52 7.43 5.32
CA ALA A 149 33.54 7.96 6.23
C ALA A 149 33.46 7.38 7.66
N GLN A 150 32.32 6.81 8.04
CA GLN A 150 32.13 6.17 9.36
C GLN A 150 33.08 4.98 9.55
N THR A 151 33.95 5.06 10.56
CA THR A 151 34.95 4.04 10.93
C THR A 151 34.39 2.94 11.81
N LYS A 152 33.36 3.24 12.61
CA LYS A 152 32.56 2.21 13.29
C LYS A 152 31.48 1.73 12.34
N PRO A 153 31.31 0.41 12.14
CA PRO A 153 30.17 -0.09 11.41
C PRO A 153 28.92 0.30 12.19
N HIS A 154 28.22 1.33 11.76
CA HIS A 154 26.80 1.38 12.06
C HIS A 154 26.21 0.12 11.44
N ASP A 155 25.78 -0.82 12.26
CA ASP A 155 25.06 -2.06 11.91
C ASP A 155 23.76 -1.83 11.10
N SER A 156 23.53 -0.61 10.64
CA SER A 156 22.33 -0.25 9.93
C SER A 156 22.39 -0.62 8.45
N THR A 157 22.39 -1.92 8.19
CA THR A 157 21.98 -2.53 6.92
C THR A 157 20.72 -1.84 6.36
N ARG A 158 19.84 -1.36 7.26
CA ARG A 158 18.64 -0.60 6.91
C ARG A 158 18.93 0.77 6.28
N VAL A 159 19.87 1.56 6.81
CA VAL A 159 20.21 2.88 6.25
C VAL A 159 20.88 2.71 4.90
N TRP A 160 21.85 1.77 4.80
CA TRP A 160 22.50 1.45 3.53
C TRP A 160 21.50 0.97 2.48
N ARG A 161 20.61 0.04 2.82
CA ARG A 161 19.56 -0.43 1.89
C ARG A 161 18.65 0.71 1.44
N ALA A 162 18.21 1.58 2.35
CA ALA A 162 17.38 2.73 1.99
C ALA A 162 18.12 3.73 1.07
N LEU A 163 19.42 3.92 1.27
CA LEU A 163 20.24 4.81 0.45
C LEU A 163 20.53 4.21 -0.93
N LEU A 164 20.88 2.91 -1.00
CA LEU A 164 21.08 2.20 -2.26
C LEU A 164 19.78 2.15 -3.08
N ASP A 165 18.62 1.90 -2.45
CA ASP A 165 17.30 2.02 -3.09
C ASP A 165 17.06 3.42 -3.64
N ALA A 166 17.47 4.47 -2.91
CA ALA A 166 17.35 5.85 -3.34
C ALA A 166 18.28 6.20 -4.53
N HIS A 167 19.48 5.62 -4.61
CA HIS A 167 20.38 5.76 -5.75
C HIS A 167 19.87 4.98 -6.98
N ALA A 168 19.44 3.73 -6.77
CA ALA A 168 18.88 2.88 -7.83
C ALA A 168 17.63 3.52 -8.46
N LEU A 169 16.73 4.07 -7.65
CA LEU A 169 15.55 4.82 -8.12
C LEU A 169 15.91 6.01 -9.02
N ARG A 170 17.12 6.55 -8.91
CA ARG A 170 17.62 7.69 -9.67
C ARG A 170 18.71 7.31 -10.68
N HIS A 171 18.90 6.01 -10.93
CA HIS A 171 19.87 5.46 -11.87
C HIS A 171 21.33 5.86 -11.59
N ASP A 172 21.65 6.15 -10.33
CA ASP A 172 23.00 6.49 -9.88
C ASP A 172 23.80 5.21 -9.59
N TRP A 173 24.00 4.39 -10.63
CA TRP A 173 24.57 3.04 -10.52
C TRP A 173 26.02 3.03 -10.05
N ALA A 174 26.78 4.10 -10.30
CA ALA A 174 28.13 4.24 -9.78
C ALA A 174 28.13 4.26 -8.24
N ARG A 175 27.21 5.02 -7.62
CA ARG A 175 27.07 5.02 -6.16
C ARG A 175 26.44 3.74 -5.62
N VAL A 176 25.56 3.08 -6.38
CA VAL A 176 25.07 1.75 -5.99
C VAL A 176 26.23 0.76 -5.92
N ALA A 177 27.08 0.70 -6.95
CA ALA A 177 28.24 -0.17 -7.00
C ALA A 177 29.25 0.13 -5.88
N HIS A 178 29.58 1.41 -5.67
CA HIS A 178 30.48 1.80 -4.58
C HIS A 178 29.91 1.44 -3.20
N GLY A 179 28.63 1.75 -2.95
CA GLY A 179 28.00 1.42 -1.67
C GLY A 179 27.92 -0.09 -1.42
N LEU A 180 27.67 -0.90 -2.45
CA LEU A 180 27.73 -2.37 -2.36
C LEU A 180 29.14 -2.87 -2.03
N ALA A 181 30.18 -2.31 -2.68
CA ALA A 181 31.57 -2.67 -2.38
C ALA A 181 31.95 -2.32 -0.94
N VAL A 182 31.53 -1.14 -0.44
CA VAL A 182 31.73 -0.72 0.94
C VAL A 182 30.99 -1.65 1.92
N CYS A 183 29.74 -2.02 1.63
CA CYS A 183 28.98 -2.96 2.46
C CYS A 183 29.64 -4.35 2.47
N ALA A 184 30.07 -4.86 1.32
CA ALA A 184 30.72 -6.16 1.21
C ALA A 184 32.06 -6.21 1.97
N ALA A 185 32.85 -5.12 1.92
CA ALA A 185 34.10 -5.01 2.66
C ALA A 185 33.89 -4.93 4.19
N ARG A 186 32.74 -4.42 4.64
CA ARG A 186 32.43 -4.23 6.07
C ARG A 186 31.63 -5.38 6.68
N THR A 187 30.94 -6.18 5.88
CA THR A 187 30.04 -7.24 6.36
C THR A 187 29.96 -8.38 5.33
N PRO A 188 30.50 -9.59 5.62
CA PRO A 188 30.38 -10.73 4.72
C PRO A 188 29.11 -11.58 4.97
N PRO A 189 28.43 -12.09 3.93
CA PRO A 189 28.15 -11.47 2.64
C PRO A 189 26.78 -10.74 2.67
N VAL A 190 26.69 -9.67 1.86
CA VAL A 190 25.45 -8.95 1.48
C VAL A 190 25.05 -9.26 0.02
N PRO A 191 24.96 -10.54 -0.36
CA PRO A 191 24.92 -10.95 -1.76
C PRO A 191 23.56 -10.66 -2.41
N VAL A 192 22.52 -10.76 -1.60
CA VAL A 192 21.12 -10.51 -1.96
C VAL A 192 20.94 -9.13 -2.54
N ASP A 193 21.51 -8.12 -1.88
CA ASP A 193 21.35 -6.74 -2.30
C ASP A 193 22.14 -6.51 -3.61
N ALA A 194 23.31 -7.13 -3.79
CA ALA A 194 24.04 -7.07 -5.05
C ALA A 194 23.22 -7.64 -6.22
N TYR A 195 22.61 -8.82 -6.04
CA TYR A 195 21.73 -9.42 -7.04
C TYR A 195 20.46 -8.59 -7.27
N ARG A 196 19.84 -8.10 -6.20
CA ARG A 196 18.67 -7.20 -6.28
C ARG A 196 18.97 -5.99 -7.16
N TYR A 197 20.09 -5.31 -6.94
CA TYR A 197 20.45 -4.14 -7.74
C TYR A 197 20.93 -4.50 -9.14
N ALA A 198 21.55 -5.68 -9.34
CA ALA A 198 21.84 -6.20 -10.68
C ALA A 198 20.54 -6.37 -11.49
N PHE A 199 19.54 -7.04 -10.92
CA PHE A 199 18.21 -7.21 -11.53
C PHE A 199 17.49 -5.88 -11.78
N LEU A 200 17.53 -4.94 -10.83
CA LEU A 200 16.96 -3.60 -11.03
C LEU A 200 17.68 -2.83 -12.14
N ARG A 201 19.00 -2.99 -12.29
CA ARG A 201 19.76 -2.38 -13.38
C ARG A 201 19.38 -2.96 -14.74
N LEU A 202 19.16 -4.27 -14.82
CA LEU A 202 18.75 -4.93 -16.06
C LEU A 202 17.47 -4.32 -16.65
N GLN A 203 16.56 -3.80 -15.84
CA GLN A 203 15.32 -3.16 -16.33
C GLN A 203 15.55 -1.98 -17.29
N HIS A 204 16.74 -1.39 -17.26
CA HIS A 204 17.14 -0.29 -18.13
C HIS A 204 17.98 -0.72 -19.33
N GLU A 205 18.32 -2.00 -19.42
CA GLU A 205 18.97 -2.57 -20.61
C GLU A 205 17.99 -2.63 -21.78
N SER A 206 18.56 -2.76 -22.98
CA SER A 206 17.74 -2.94 -24.17
C SER A 206 16.99 -4.29 -24.10
N PRO A 207 15.70 -4.37 -24.48
CA PRO A 207 14.89 -5.58 -24.33
C PRO A 207 15.50 -6.84 -24.95
N HIS A 208 16.20 -6.71 -26.07
CA HIS A 208 16.87 -7.81 -26.76
C HIS A 208 18.08 -8.38 -25.99
N LYS A 209 18.66 -7.62 -25.05
CA LYS A 209 19.80 -8.07 -24.22
C LYS A 209 19.36 -8.68 -22.88
N LEU A 210 18.10 -8.45 -22.47
CA LEU A 210 17.57 -8.89 -21.19
C LEU A 210 17.72 -10.40 -20.96
N PRO A 211 17.36 -11.30 -21.89
CA PRO A 211 17.42 -12.74 -21.63
C PRO A 211 18.83 -13.23 -21.32
N ALA A 212 19.80 -12.84 -22.15
CA ALA A 212 21.21 -13.22 -21.98
C ALA A 212 21.81 -12.64 -20.69
N ALA A 213 21.52 -11.37 -20.39
CA ALA A 213 22.04 -10.72 -19.19
C ALA A 213 21.43 -11.32 -17.90
N MET A 214 20.14 -11.64 -17.93
CA MET A 214 19.46 -12.32 -16.83
C MET A 214 20.00 -13.73 -16.61
N HIS A 215 20.23 -14.49 -17.68
CA HIS A 215 20.81 -15.83 -17.60
C HIS A 215 22.18 -15.80 -16.92
N ARG A 216 23.04 -14.81 -17.23
CA ARG A 216 24.34 -14.65 -16.55
C ARG A 216 24.20 -14.38 -15.05
N VAL A 217 23.24 -13.55 -14.65
CA VAL A 217 22.97 -13.26 -13.23
C VAL A 217 22.51 -14.53 -12.51
N LEU A 218 21.57 -15.28 -13.10
CA LEU A 218 21.08 -16.54 -12.53
C LEU A 218 22.17 -17.61 -12.43
N GLN A 219 23.01 -17.76 -13.46
CA GLN A 219 24.17 -18.65 -13.41
C GLN A 219 25.13 -18.28 -12.28
N GLN A 220 25.39 -16.99 -12.09
CA GLN A 220 26.28 -16.54 -11.03
C GLN A 220 25.67 -16.82 -9.65
N MET A 221 24.37 -16.55 -9.47
CA MET A 221 23.67 -16.89 -8.24
C MET A 221 23.68 -18.40 -7.93
N GLN A 222 23.60 -19.23 -8.97
CA GLN A 222 23.66 -20.68 -8.83
C GLN A 222 25.07 -21.15 -8.43
N ARG A 223 26.12 -20.63 -9.07
CA ARG A 223 27.53 -20.93 -8.70
C ARG A 223 27.84 -20.57 -7.26
N ASP A 224 27.14 -19.57 -6.73
CA ASP A 224 27.33 -19.13 -5.36
C ASP A 224 26.66 -20.07 -4.33
N GLU A 225 25.91 -21.10 -4.76
CA GLU A 225 25.28 -22.29 -4.10
C GLU A 225 24.66 -22.14 -2.70
N ARG A 226 25.27 -21.37 -1.80
CA ARG A 226 24.85 -21.08 -0.42
C ARG A 226 23.89 -19.90 -0.29
N MET A 227 23.62 -19.18 -1.39
CA MET A 227 22.96 -17.87 -1.31
C MET A 227 21.54 -17.84 -1.87
N LEU A 228 21.14 -18.79 -2.72
CA LEU A 228 19.83 -18.76 -3.37
C LEU A 228 18.85 -19.77 -2.77
N ASP A 229 18.20 -19.39 -1.67
CA ASP A 229 17.05 -20.14 -1.16
C ASP A 229 15.71 -19.60 -1.75
N ASP A 230 14.63 -20.34 -1.52
CA ASP A 230 13.29 -20.00 -2.02
C ASP A 230 12.73 -18.69 -1.43
N THR A 231 13.10 -18.35 -0.20
CA THR A 231 12.65 -17.09 0.41
C THR A 231 13.32 -15.93 -0.29
N LEU A 232 14.61 -16.06 -0.58
CA LEU A 232 15.39 -15.03 -1.21
C LEU A 232 14.97 -14.76 -2.64
N LEU A 233 14.80 -15.83 -3.41
CA LEU A 233 14.36 -15.70 -4.79
C LEU A 233 12.96 -15.05 -4.85
N ALA A 234 12.06 -15.39 -3.92
CA ALA A 234 10.77 -14.70 -3.79
C ALA A 234 10.93 -13.19 -3.48
N GLU A 235 11.88 -12.80 -2.62
CA GLU A 235 12.17 -11.37 -2.36
C GLU A 235 12.70 -10.66 -3.61
N LEU A 236 13.60 -11.29 -4.37
CA LEU A 236 14.14 -10.74 -5.62
C LEU A 236 13.05 -10.57 -6.67
N VAL A 237 12.21 -11.58 -6.86
CA VAL A 237 11.04 -11.52 -7.74
C VAL A 237 10.06 -10.42 -7.31
N TYR A 238 9.83 -10.27 -6.00
CA TYR A 238 9.01 -9.17 -5.50
C TYR A 238 9.64 -7.81 -5.82
N ALA A 239 10.96 -7.66 -5.65
CA ALA A 239 11.69 -6.44 -5.96
C ALA A 239 11.65 -6.10 -7.46
N LEU A 240 11.72 -7.11 -8.34
CA LEU A 240 11.57 -6.95 -9.79
C LEU A 240 10.24 -6.29 -10.18
N GLY A 241 9.15 -6.60 -9.48
CA GLY A 241 7.84 -5.97 -9.70
C GLY A 241 7.67 -4.57 -9.08
N ALA A 242 8.59 -4.11 -8.23
CA ALA A 242 8.45 -2.84 -7.51
C ALA A 242 8.31 -1.61 -8.43
N PRO A 243 9.06 -1.47 -9.55
CA PRO A 243 8.92 -0.33 -10.46
C PRO A 243 7.53 -0.25 -11.09
N VAL A 244 6.94 -1.38 -11.50
CA VAL A 244 5.58 -1.41 -12.08
C VAL A 244 4.56 -0.92 -11.05
N ARG A 245 4.63 -1.46 -9.82
CA ARG A 245 3.75 -1.04 -8.72
C ARG A 245 3.94 0.44 -8.37
N HIS A 246 5.18 0.93 -8.40
CA HIS A 246 5.49 2.33 -8.14
C HIS A 246 4.96 3.25 -9.25
N ALA A 247 5.11 2.84 -10.51
CA ALA A 247 4.58 3.57 -11.67
C ALA A 247 3.04 3.65 -11.60
N GLN A 248 2.37 2.53 -11.31
CA GLN A 248 0.92 2.49 -11.10
C GLN A 248 0.49 3.38 -9.93
N ALA A 249 1.15 3.28 -8.76
CA ALA A 249 0.83 4.09 -7.58
C ALA A 249 1.06 5.59 -7.80
N SER A 250 2.01 5.95 -8.67
CA SER A 250 2.32 7.33 -9.05
C SER A 250 1.44 7.85 -10.19
N GLY A 251 0.55 7.02 -10.72
CA GLY A 251 -0.34 7.37 -11.82
C GLY A 251 0.36 7.55 -13.17
N VAL A 252 1.53 6.93 -13.37
CA VAL A 252 2.21 6.86 -14.67
C VAL A 252 1.32 6.08 -15.64
N ARG A 253 1.16 6.57 -16.87
CA ARG A 253 0.24 6.02 -17.88
C ARG A 253 0.90 5.90 -19.25
N GLY A 254 0.24 5.16 -20.15
CA GLY A 254 0.62 5.04 -21.55
C GLY A 254 2.01 4.42 -21.75
N ALA A 255 2.74 4.92 -22.74
CA ALA A 255 4.01 4.34 -23.19
C ALA A 255 5.06 4.20 -22.08
N ALA A 256 5.10 5.09 -21.10
CA ALA A 256 6.04 5.01 -19.99
C ALA A 256 5.78 3.78 -19.09
N LEU A 257 4.52 3.53 -18.72
CA LEU A 257 4.15 2.35 -17.95
C LEU A 257 4.33 1.06 -18.77
N VAL A 258 4.02 1.10 -20.08
CA VAL A 258 4.22 -0.03 -20.98
C VAL A 258 5.69 -0.44 -21.04
N ARG A 259 6.63 0.51 -21.22
CA ARG A 259 8.06 0.20 -21.25
C ARG A 259 8.52 -0.47 -19.96
N THR A 260 8.18 0.10 -18.81
CA THR A 260 8.56 -0.48 -17.51
C THR A 260 7.97 -1.86 -17.29
N ALA A 261 6.69 -2.04 -17.59
CA ALA A 261 6.01 -3.31 -17.38
C ALA A 261 6.45 -4.40 -18.38
N ALA A 262 6.77 -4.04 -19.63
CA ALA A 262 7.26 -4.99 -20.64
C ALA A 262 8.63 -5.56 -20.25
N SER A 263 9.59 -4.72 -19.86
CA SER A 263 10.91 -5.19 -19.41
C SER A 263 10.79 -6.13 -18.20
N VAL A 264 9.93 -5.80 -17.24
CA VAL A 264 9.68 -6.65 -16.07
C VAL A 264 9.02 -7.97 -16.48
N HIS A 265 8.04 -7.94 -17.40
CA HIS A 265 7.39 -9.15 -17.89
C HIS A 265 8.38 -10.12 -18.56
N THR A 266 9.25 -9.62 -19.45
CA THR A 266 10.27 -10.44 -20.12
C THR A 266 11.25 -11.08 -19.15
N MET A 267 11.65 -10.37 -18.10
CA MET A 267 12.50 -10.96 -17.06
C MET A 267 11.75 -12.05 -16.28
N LEU A 268 10.49 -11.83 -15.91
CA LEU A 268 9.69 -12.83 -15.22
C LEU A 268 9.48 -14.09 -16.09
N ASP A 269 9.35 -13.94 -17.41
CA ASP A 269 9.26 -15.06 -18.34
C ASP A 269 10.51 -15.93 -18.31
N GLY A 270 11.70 -15.35 -18.49
CA GLY A 270 12.92 -16.17 -18.47
C GLY A 270 13.26 -16.72 -17.07
N LEU A 271 12.85 -16.04 -15.99
CA LEU A 271 12.92 -16.58 -14.63
C LEU A 271 12.00 -17.80 -14.45
N PHE A 272 10.78 -17.76 -15.02
CA PHE A 272 9.86 -18.88 -15.00
C PHE A 272 10.41 -20.07 -15.77
N ASP A 273 10.91 -19.83 -16.99
CA ASP A 273 11.47 -20.88 -17.84
C ASP A 273 12.69 -21.53 -17.17
N TRP A 274 13.55 -20.74 -16.51
CA TRP A 274 14.68 -21.25 -15.73
C TRP A 274 14.21 -22.13 -14.54
N LEU A 275 13.22 -21.68 -13.77
CA LEU A 275 12.67 -22.43 -12.64
C LEU A 275 12.01 -23.75 -13.07
N CYS A 276 11.38 -23.78 -14.24
CA CYS A 276 10.71 -24.98 -14.73
C CYS A 276 11.62 -25.93 -15.52
N ALA A 277 12.76 -25.45 -16.05
CA ALA A 277 13.67 -26.26 -16.88
C ALA A 277 14.27 -27.46 -16.13
N ALA A 278 14.43 -27.36 -14.81
CA ALA A 278 15.03 -28.41 -13.97
C ALA A 278 14.02 -29.44 -13.40
N GLY A 279 12.76 -29.42 -13.87
CA GLY A 279 11.74 -30.42 -13.55
C GLY A 279 11.00 -30.23 -12.22
N GLU A 280 10.19 -31.23 -11.84
CA GLU A 280 9.27 -31.16 -10.70
C GLU A 280 9.98 -30.92 -9.36
N ALA A 281 11.12 -31.58 -9.13
CA ALA A 281 11.89 -31.45 -7.88
C ALA A 281 12.41 -30.02 -7.66
N HIS A 282 12.88 -29.36 -8.72
CA HIS A 282 13.33 -27.97 -8.66
C HIS A 282 12.16 -27.01 -8.44
N CYS A 283 11.00 -27.26 -9.09
CA CYS A 283 9.79 -26.50 -8.82
C CYS A 283 9.36 -26.60 -7.36
N ALA A 284 9.41 -27.80 -6.77
CA ALA A 284 9.08 -28.04 -5.37
C ALA A 284 10.02 -27.28 -4.41
N GLN A 285 11.31 -27.22 -4.74
CA GLN A 285 12.31 -26.45 -3.97
C GLN A 285 11.99 -24.95 -3.97
N TYR A 286 11.50 -24.39 -5.08
CA TYR A 286 11.25 -22.95 -5.26
C TYR A 286 9.76 -22.57 -5.26
N ARG A 287 8.96 -23.27 -4.46
CA ARG A 287 7.50 -23.15 -4.44
C ARG A 287 7.00 -21.74 -4.10
N MET A 288 7.61 -21.04 -3.13
CA MET A 288 7.24 -19.66 -2.78
C MET A 288 7.64 -18.66 -3.86
N SER A 289 8.80 -18.86 -4.47
CA SER A 289 9.31 -18.04 -5.58
C SER A 289 8.43 -18.15 -6.79
N LEU A 290 8.03 -19.36 -7.19
CA LEU A 290 7.09 -19.61 -8.29
C LEU A 290 5.75 -18.92 -8.05
N SER A 291 5.16 -19.09 -6.86
CA SER A 291 3.91 -18.40 -6.51
C SER A 291 4.06 -16.87 -6.56
N THR A 292 5.18 -16.34 -6.04
CA THR A 292 5.45 -14.89 -6.04
C THR A 292 5.66 -14.37 -7.46
N LEU A 293 6.37 -15.12 -8.31
CA LEU A 293 6.62 -14.81 -9.72
C LEU A 293 5.31 -14.69 -10.46
N LEU A 294 4.45 -15.69 -10.34
CA LEU A 294 3.16 -15.67 -11.00
C LEU A 294 2.28 -14.53 -10.48
N HIS A 295 2.27 -14.21 -9.18
CA HIS A 295 1.55 -13.03 -8.69
C HIS A 295 2.08 -11.72 -9.29
N VAL A 296 3.40 -11.53 -9.32
CA VAL A 296 4.00 -10.31 -9.88
C VAL A 296 3.76 -10.24 -11.40
N GLN A 297 3.80 -11.37 -12.09
CA GLN A 297 3.51 -11.43 -13.52
C GLN A 297 2.05 -11.08 -13.81
N LEU A 298 1.11 -11.55 -12.99
CA LEU A 298 -0.31 -11.18 -13.12
C LEU A 298 -0.51 -9.67 -12.92
N ASP A 299 0.10 -9.08 -11.89
CA ASP A 299 0.07 -7.63 -11.65
C ASP A 299 0.63 -6.86 -12.86
N THR A 300 1.67 -7.41 -13.51
CA THR A 300 2.33 -6.80 -14.67
C THR A 300 1.49 -6.91 -15.95
N ILE A 301 0.83 -8.04 -16.18
CA ILE A 301 -0.14 -8.23 -17.27
C ILE A 301 -1.30 -7.23 -17.13
N GLU A 302 -1.84 -7.12 -15.92
CA GLU A 302 -2.90 -6.16 -15.61
C GLU A 302 -2.45 -4.71 -15.86
N ALA A 303 -1.22 -4.37 -15.45
CA ALA A 303 -0.62 -3.06 -15.70
C ALA A 303 -0.45 -2.76 -17.19
N LEU A 304 0.10 -3.72 -17.96
CA LEU A 304 0.30 -3.60 -19.41
C LEU A 304 -1.03 -3.36 -20.13
N TYR A 305 -2.02 -4.19 -19.83
CA TYR A 305 -3.34 -4.08 -20.45
C TYR A 305 -3.98 -2.72 -20.19
N HIS A 306 -4.04 -2.27 -18.93
CA HIS A 306 -4.62 -0.97 -18.60
C HIS A 306 -3.80 0.22 -19.15
N ALA A 307 -2.48 0.06 -19.33
CA ALA A 307 -1.63 1.11 -19.91
C ALA A 307 -1.82 1.26 -21.43
N GLN A 308 -2.01 0.14 -22.14
CA GLN A 308 -2.23 0.09 -23.59
C GLN A 308 -3.67 0.49 -23.97
N THR A 309 -4.62 0.20 -23.09
CA THR A 309 -6.02 0.49 -23.35
C THR A 309 -6.34 1.92 -22.93
N HIS A 310 -6.18 2.88 -23.86
CA HIS A 310 -6.53 4.30 -23.67
C HIS A 310 -8.00 4.56 -23.35
N ARG A 311 -8.87 3.56 -23.51
CA ARG A 311 -10.31 3.70 -23.25
C ARG A 311 -10.55 3.70 -21.76
N ALA A 312 -11.23 4.74 -21.28
CA ALA A 312 -11.71 4.93 -19.91
C ALA A 312 -12.65 3.81 -19.36
N ARG A 313 -12.76 2.67 -20.05
CA ARG A 313 -13.75 1.60 -19.85
C ARG A 313 -13.18 0.19 -19.98
N ALA A 314 -11.86 0.00 -20.02
CA ALA A 314 -11.27 -1.34 -20.03
C ALA A 314 -11.26 -1.91 -18.60
N LEU A 315 -12.35 -2.59 -18.22
CA LEU A 315 -12.62 -3.01 -16.83
C LEU A 315 -12.04 -4.38 -16.50
N HIS A 316 -11.75 -5.19 -17.52
CA HIS A 316 -11.28 -6.57 -17.43
C HIS A 316 -10.19 -6.84 -18.46
N VAL A 317 -9.25 -7.71 -18.13
CA VAL A 317 -8.24 -8.18 -19.07
C VAL A 317 -8.83 -9.36 -19.86
N PRO A 318 -8.97 -9.28 -21.19
CA PRO A 318 -9.56 -10.37 -21.97
C PRO A 318 -8.76 -11.67 -21.82
N ALA A 319 -9.46 -12.81 -21.82
CA ALA A 319 -8.88 -14.14 -21.60
C ALA A 319 -7.69 -14.46 -22.53
N ARG A 320 -7.67 -13.94 -23.76
CA ARG A 320 -6.54 -14.10 -24.69
C ARG A 320 -5.21 -13.55 -24.16
N HIS A 321 -5.24 -12.54 -23.29
CA HIS A 321 -4.05 -11.95 -22.67
C HIS A 321 -3.64 -12.66 -21.38
N THR A 322 -4.49 -13.55 -20.83
CA THR A 322 -4.23 -14.33 -19.61
C THR A 322 -4.11 -15.83 -19.87
N GLY A 323 -4.33 -16.31 -21.10
CA GLY A 323 -4.28 -17.74 -21.44
C GLY A 323 -2.91 -18.38 -21.17
N ALA A 324 -1.82 -17.68 -21.49
CA ALA A 324 -0.47 -18.15 -21.13
C ALA A 324 -0.29 -18.26 -19.62
N MET A 325 -0.85 -17.31 -18.87
CA MET A 325 -0.82 -17.34 -17.41
C MET A 325 -1.61 -18.54 -16.87
N ARG A 326 -2.84 -18.78 -17.33
CA ARG A 326 -3.63 -19.95 -16.93
C ARG A 326 -2.86 -21.26 -17.14
N ARG A 327 -2.19 -21.43 -18.28
CA ARG A 327 -1.35 -22.62 -18.55
C ARG A 327 -0.18 -22.76 -17.57
N ARG A 328 0.52 -21.66 -17.26
CA ARG A 328 1.62 -21.68 -16.28
C ARG A 328 1.15 -22.05 -14.88
N VAL A 329 0.03 -21.50 -14.44
CA VAL A 329 -0.57 -21.85 -13.13
C VAL A 329 -0.90 -23.33 -13.08
N GLN A 330 -1.53 -23.86 -14.13
CA GLN A 330 -1.86 -25.28 -14.20
C GLN A 330 -0.61 -26.17 -14.21
N ALA A 331 0.42 -25.81 -14.97
CA ALA A 331 1.67 -26.56 -15.02
C ALA A 331 2.36 -26.62 -13.65
N VAL A 332 2.45 -25.47 -12.95
CA VAL A 332 3.02 -25.40 -11.61
C VAL A 332 2.16 -26.17 -10.59
N ARG A 333 0.83 -26.12 -10.72
CA ARG A 333 -0.09 -26.88 -9.86
C ARG A 333 0.14 -28.39 -10.00
N SER A 334 0.20 -28.88 -11.24
CA SER A 334 0.48 -30.29 -11.52
C SER A 334 1.84 -30.74 -10.98
N ALA A 335 2.88 -29.91 -11.16
CA ALA A 335 4.23 -30.23 -10.69
C ALA A 335 4.36 -30.25 -9.16
N LEU A 336 3.63 -29.37 -8.47
CA LEU A 336 3.79 -29.18 -7.03
C LEU A 336 2.95 -30.11 -6.14
N ARG A 337 1.94 -30.80 -6.70
CA ARG A 337 1.07 -31.84 -6.07
C ARG A 337 0.49 -31.56 -4.67
N GLY A 338 0.69 -30.38 -4.09
CA GLY A 338 0.33 -30.04 -2.71
C GLY A 338 -0.49 -28.76 -2.60
N ASP A 339 -1.39 -28.71 -1.62
CA ASP A 339 -2.39 -27.66 -1.39
C ASP A 339 -2.05 -26.80 -0.15
N ASP A 340 -1.38 -25.66 -0.38
CA ASP A 340 -1.14 -24.66 0.68
C ASP A 340 -1.91 -23.34 0.43
N GLY A 341 -2.90 -23.34 -0.48
CA GLY A 341 -3.59 -22.11 -0.87
C GLY A 341 -2.75 -21.12 -1.69
N LEU A 342 -1.53 -21.49 -2.11
CA LEU A 342 -0.60 -20.63 -2.86
C LEU A 342 -1.18 -20.27 -4.23
N LEU A 343 -1.61 -21.29 -4.97
CA LEU A 343 -2.08 -21.15 -6.34
C LEU A 343 -3.57 -20.79 -6.39
N ASP A 344 -4.39 -21.18 -5.41
CA ASP A 344 -5.81 -20.81 -5.35
C ASP A 344 -5.98 -19.30 -5.29
N SER A 345 -5.14 -18.63 -4.50
CA SER A 345 -5.14 -17.17 -4.43
C SER A 345 -4.84 -16.49 -5.76
N LEU A 346 -4.10 -17.15 -6.64
CA LEU A 346 -3.73 -16.64 -7.95
C LEU A 346 -4.84 -16.93 -8.97
N GLU A 347 -5.39 -18.13 -8.99
CA GLU A 347 -6.52 -18.50 -9.86
C GLU A 347 -7.75 -17.63 -9.58
N ILE A 348 -8.12 -17.47 -8.31
CA ILE A 348 -9.22 -16.59 -7.90
C ILE A 348 -8.98 -15.16 -8.40
N ARG A 349 -7.74 -14.64 -8.30
CA ARG A 349 -7.41 -13.30 -8.81
C ARG A 349 -7.47 -13.25 -10.34
N LEU A 350 -7.01 -14.30 -11.01
CA LEU A 350 -7.00 -14.42 -12.47
C LEU A 350 -8.43 -14.38 -13.02
N ASP A 351 -9.33 -15.16 -12.45
CA ASP A 351 -10.76 -15.17 -12.79
C ASP A 351 -11.37 -13.77 -12.60
N GLY A 352 -11.11 -13.14 -11.45
CA GLY A 352 -11.60 -11.78 -11.17
C GLY A 352 -11.11 -10.73 -12.16
N ILE A 353 -9.84 -10.76 -12.56
CA ILE A 353 -9.25 -9.84 -13.54
C ILE A 353 -9.78 -10.11 -14.96
N CYS A 354 -10.10 -11.37 -15.29
CA CYS A 354 -10.70 -11.77 -16.57
C CYS A 354 -12.18 -11.39 -16.72
N GLY A 355 -12.82 -10.92 -15.65
CA GLY A 355 -14.25 -10.59 -15.63
C GLY A 355 -15.15 -11.75 -15.18
N GLU A 356 -14.58 -12.90 -14.86
CA GLU A 356 -15.26 -14.09 -14.35
C GLU A 356 -15.46 -13.99 -12.83
N MET A 357 -16.10 -12.92 -12.37
CA MET A 357 -16.23 -12.63 -10.94
C MET A 357 -17.02 -13.71 -10.19
N ASP A 358 -18.07 -14.25 -10.79
CA ASP A 358 -18.89 -15.28 -10.14
C ASP A 358 -18.09 -16.56 -9.88
N THR A 359 -17.29 -16.98 -10.87
CA THR A 359 -16.30 -18.06 -10.73
C THR A 359 -15.29 -17.75 -9.63
N ALA A 360 -14.72 -16.53 -9.62
CA ALA A 360 -13.77 -16.11 -8.60
C ALA A 360 -14.38 -16.15 -7.18
N LEU A 361 -15.65 -15.74 -7.03
CA LEU A 361 -16.36 -15.77 -5.75
C LEU A 361 -16.71 -17.19 -5.32
N ALA A 362 -17.08 -18.07 -6.25
CA ALA A 362 -17.31 -19.49 -5.97
C ALA A 362 -16.02 -20.18 -5.50
N HIS A 363 -14.92 -20.00 -6.23
CA HIS A 363 -13.59 -20.51 -5.85
C HIS A 363 -13.14 -19.95 -4.50
N LEU A 364 -13.32 -18.64 -4.26
CA LEU A 364 -13.02 -18.04 -2.96
C LEU A 364 -13.84 -18.66 -1.83
N THR A 365 -15.13 -18.93 -2.07
CA THR A 365 -16.02 -19.52 -1.07
C THR A 365 -15.56 -20.92 -0.70
N ALA A 366 -15.29 -21.76 -1.71
CA ALA A 366 -14.77 -23.12 -1.51
C ALA A 366 -13.44 -23.09 -0.76
N TRP A 367 -12.52 -22.20 -1.16
CA TRP A 367 -11.20 -22.07 -0.54
C TRP A 367 -11.27 -21.59 0.92
N LEU A 368 -12.18 -20.67 1.25
CA LEU A 368 -12.38 -20.24 2.64
C LEU A 368 -13.04 -21.33 3.50
N ALA A 369 -13.89 -22.18 2.91
CA ALA A 369 -14.59 -23.24 3.62
C ALA A 369 -13.72 -24.48 3.90
N ALA A 370 -12.84 -24.84 2.96
CA ALA A 370 -12.04 -26.06 3.05
C ALA A 370 -10.84 -25.97 4.00
N SER A 371 -10.32 -24.76 4.27
CA SER A 371 -9.04 -24.60 4.99
C SER A 371 -9.20 -24.25 6.46
N THR A 372 -8.46 -24.95 7.34
CA THR A 372 -8.18 -24.43 8.71
C THR A 372 -6.99 -23.46 8.61
N PRO A 373 -7.19 -22.13 8.70
CA PRO A 373 -6.19 -21.20 8.20
C PRO A 373 -5.04 -21.00 9.19
N SER A 374 -3.82 -21.33 8.75
CA SER A 374 -2.61 -20.82 9.40
C SER A 374 -2.55 -19.28 9.32
N ALA A 375 -1.76 -18.63 10.18
CA ALA A 375 -1.61 -17.18 10.15
C ALA A 375 -1.06 -16.64 8.81
N ALA A 376 -0.31 -17.46 8.06
CA ALA A 376 0.14 -17.16 6.71
C ALA A 376 -1.00 -17.26 5.70
N LEU A 377 -1.77 -18.34 5.75
CA LEU A 377 -2.92 -18.55 4.86
C LEU A 377 -4.00 -17.48 5.05
N ALA A 378 -4.34 -17.13 6.29
CA ALA A 378 -5.28 -16.04 6.60
C ALA A 378 -4.81 -14.68 6.06
N ARG A 379 -3.49 -14.41 6.04
CA ARG A 379 -2.94 -13.21 5.41
C ARG A 379 -3.13 -13.24 3.89
N ARG A 380 -2.94 -14.39 3.26
CA ARG A 380 -3.12 -14.54 1.81
C ARG A 380 -4.59 -14.41 1.42
N GLN A 381 -5.48 -15.15 2.07
CA GLN A 381 -6.94 -15.06 1.89
C GLN A 381 -7.43 -13.61 2.00
N ARG A 382 -6.99 -12.86 3.01
CA ARG A 382 -7.29 -11.42 3.12
C ARG A 382 -6.82 -10.60 1.92
N ARG A 383 -5.58 -10.83 1.47
CA ARG A 383 -5.03 -10.11 0.31
C ARG A 383 -5.83 -10.43 -0.95
N THR A 384 -6.26 -11.67 -1.13
CA THR A 384 -7.15 -12.08 -2.22
C THR A 384 -8.49 -11.37 -2.16
N VAL A 385 -9.14 -11.33 -0.99
CA VAL A 385 -10.38 -10.55 -0.78
C VAL A 385 -10.18 -9.08 -1.14
N LEU A 386 -9.07 -8.46 -0.71
CA LEU A 386 -8.77 -7.07 -1.01
C LEU A 386 -8.53 -6.83 -2.51
N ALA A 387 -7.82 -7.74 -3.18
CA ALA A 387 -7.57 -7.68 -4.61
C ALA A 387 -8.88 -7.79 -5.41
N LEU A 388 -9.73 -8.76 -5.06
CA LEU A 388 -11.06 -8.91 -5.67
C LEU A 388 -11.95 -7.69 -5.41
N PHE A 389 -11.92 -7.13 -4.20
CA PHE A 389 -12.68 -5.92 -3.89
C PHE A 389 -12.23 -4.75 -4.77
N ALA A 390 -10.91 -4.58 -4.96
CA ALA A 390 -10.37 -3.56 -5.85
C ALA A 390 -10.80 -3.79 -7.31
N THR A 391 -10.77 -5.02 -7.80
CA THR A 391 -11.22 -5.38 -9.15
C THR A 391 -12.72 -5.17 -9.34
N ALA A 392 -13.55 -5.69 -8.43
CA ALA A 392 -14.99 -5.48 -8.45
C ALA A 392 -15.37 -3.99 -8.37
N SER A 393 -14.62 -3.18 -7.60
CA SER A 393 -14.89 -1.74 -7.47
C SER A 393 -14.71 -0.95 -8.78
N ARG A 394 -13.95 -1.50 -9.74
CA ARG A 394 -13.74 -0.92 -11.08
C ARG A 394 -14.86 -1.27 -12.07
N ARG A 395 -15.69 -2.28 -11.80
CA ARG A 395 -16.76 -2.74 -12.71
C ARG A 395 -17.81 -1.66 -12.99
N PRO A 396 -18.63 -1.82 -14.07
CA PRO A 396 -19.74 -0.93 -14.32
C PRO A 396 -20.64 -0.87 -13.09
N ARG A 397 -21.24 0.29 -12.89
CA ARG A 397 -22.01 0.57 -11.68
C ARG A 397 -23.13 -0.45 -11.41
N ALA A 398 -23.82 -0.90 -12.45
CA ALA A 398 -24.91 -1.87 -12.33
C ALA A 398 -24.44 -3.23 -11.77
N GLU A 399 -23.20 -3.64 -12.09
CA GLU A 399 -22.67 -4.96 -11.74
C GLU A 399 -21.83 -4.95 -10.46
N ARG A 400 -21.22 -3.81 -10.10
CA ARG A 400 -20.24 -3.76 -9.02
C ARG A 400 -20.83 -3.95 -7.62
N LEU A 401 -22.02 -3.40 -7.35
CA LEU A 401 -22.56 -3.34 -5.98
C LEU A 401 -22.87 -4.74 -5.44
N MET A 402 -23.52 -5.58 -6.25
CA MET A 402 -23.85 -6.95 -5.85
C MET A 402 -22.61 -7.82 -5.70
N ALA A 403 -21.65 -7.73 -6.64
CA ALA A 403 -20.38 -8.45 -6.52
C ALA A 403 -19.61 -8.06 -5.25
N LEU A 404 -19.56 -6.77 -4.92
CA LEU A 404 -18.93 -6.29 -3.68
C LEU A 404 -19.67 -6.78 -2.42
N LEU A 405 -21.00 -6.78 -2.44
CA LEU A 405 -21.80 -7.30 -1.33
C LEU A 405 -21.59 -8.80 -1.14
N GLN A 406 -21.65 -9.59 -2.21
CA GLN A 406 -21.37 -11.03 -2.16
C GLN A 406 -19.97 -11.31 -1.64
N LEU A 407 -18.95 -10.56 -2.10
CA LEU A 407 -17.59 -10.68 -1.59
C LEU A 407 -17.50 -10.40 -0.07
N LEU A 408 -18.18 -9.35 0.41
CA LEU A 408 -18.20 -9.04 1.84
C LEU A 408 -18.98 -10.08 2.65
N ARG A 409 -20.07 -10.63 2.10
CA ARG A 409 -20.80 -11.75 2.69
C ARG A 409 -19.91 -12.97 2.79
N ILE A 410 -19.18 -13.33 1.73
CA ILE A 410 -18.23 -14.45 1.73
C ILE A 410 -17.15 -14.25 2.80
N ALA A 411 -16.56 -13.05 2.84
CA ALA A 411 -15.54 -12.67 3.82
C ALA A 411 -16.05 -12.59 5.27
N THR A 412 -17.37 -12.61 5.47
CA THR A 412 -18.05 -12.55 6.77
C THR A 412 -18.53 -13.93 7.23
N VAL A 413 -19.22 -14.66 6.36
CA VAL A 413 -19.94 -15.90 6.67
C VAL A 413 -19.01 -17.12 6.64
N TYR A 414 -18.19 -17.25 5.59
CA TYR A 414 -17.41 -18.47 5.35
C TYR A 414 -15.97 -18.38 5.84
N GLY A 415 -15.42 -17.17 5.99
CA GLY A 415 -14.03 -16.99 6.39
C GLY A 415 -13.70 -17.20 7.88
N SER A 416 -14.66 -17.62 8.72
CA SER A 416 -14.63 -17.38 10.17
C SER A 416 -14.15 -15.94 10.44
N ALA A 417 -15.00 -14.93 10.20
CA ALA A 417 -14.61 -13.51 10.20
C ALA A 417 -13.71 -13.11 11.39
N ALA A 418 -13.92 -13.72 12.56
CA ALA A 418 -13.06 -13.61 13.74
C ALA A 418 -11.58 -13.94 13.46
N ARG A 419 -11.26 -14.99 12.69
CA ARG A 419 -9.90 -15.45 12.35
C ARG A 419 -9.32 -14.65 11.19
N LEU A 420 -10.07 -14.47 10.09
CA LEU A 420 -9.60 -13.71 8.92
C LEU A 420 -9.28 -12.26 9.30
N TRP A 421 -10.13 -11.64 10.12
CA TRP A 421 -10.06 -10.24 10.50
C TRP A 421 -9.55 -10.04 11.94
N HIS A 422 -8.79 -10.97 12.50
CA HIS A 422 -8.19 -10.81 13.83
C HIS A 422 -7.07 -9.76 13.87
N GLY A 423 -6.85 -9.17 15.05
CA GLY A 423 -5.74 -8.26 15.34
C GLY A 423 -5.77 -6.93 14.57
N VAL A 424 -4.60 -6.41 14.18
CA VAL A 424 -4.44 -5.09 13.54
C VAL A 424 -5.22 -4.96 12.23
N ALA A 425 -5.43 -6.08 11.54
CA ALA A 425 -6.12 -6.13 10.27
C ALA A 425 -7.64 -6.03 10.39
N GLY A 426 -8.22 -6.19 11.59
CA GLY A 426 -9.66 -6.22 11.74
C GLY A 426 -10.36 -4.91 11.40
N ARG A 427 -9.65 -3.77 11.43
CA ARG A 427 -10.18 -2.48 10.94
C ARG A 427 -10.39 -2.44 9.42
N THR A 428 -9.93 -3.44 8.69
CA THR A 428 -10.03 -3.47 7.22
C THR A 428 -11.45 -3.80 6.78
N LEU A 429 -12.12 -4.77 7.43
CA LEU A 429 -13.48 -5.15 7.08
C LEU A 429 -14.48 -3.99 7.22
N PRO A 430 -14.52 -3.23 8.34
CA PRO A 430 -15.35 -2.01 8.43
C PRO A 430 -15.00 -0.96 7.38
N ARG A 431 -13.73 -0.84 6.98
CA ARG A 431 -13.33 0.10 5.91
C ARG A 431 -13.84 -0.32 4.53
N LEU A 432 -13.87 -1.63 4.24
CA LEU A 432 -14.45 -2.14 3.00
C LEU A 432 -15.96 -1.89 2.97
N TRP A 433 -16.65 -2.12 4.09
CA TRP A 433 -18.06 -1.77 4.25
C TRP A 433 -18.33 -0.28 4.06
N ALA A 434 -17.55 0.59 4.73
CA ALA A 434 -17.66 2.04 4.54
C ALA A 434 -17.46 2.44 3.07
N ARG A 435 -16.54 1.77 2.37
CA ARG A 435 -16.29 2.03 0.94
C ARG A 435 -17.41 1.53 0.04
N LEU A 436 -18.00 0.36 0.32
CA LEU A 436 -19.18 -0.15 -0.39
C LEU A 436 -20.36 0.83 -0.23
N LEU A 437 -20.67 1.23 1.00
CA LEU A 437 -21.75 2.19 1.25
C LEU A 437 -21.47 3.57 0.68
N ALA A 438 -20.20 4.01 0.65
CA ALA A 438 -19.83 5.26 -0.02
C ALA A 438 -20.06 5.18 -1.54
N LEU A 439 -19.66 4.07 -2.18
CA LEU A 439 -19.90 3.83 -3.61
C LEU A 439 -21.38 3.71 -3.95
N TRP A 440 -22.19 3.16 -3.04
CA TRP A 440 -23.65 3.10 -3.17
C TRP A 440 -24.28 4.50 -3.00
N ALA A 441 -23.85 5.26 -2.00
CA ALA A 441 -24.44 6.55 -1.66
C ALA A 441 -24.15 7.66 -2.69
N GLN A 442 -23.05 7.57 -3.45
CA GLN A 442 -22.59 8.60 -4.42
C GLN A 442 -23.68 9.08 -5.39
N ASP A 443 -24.69 8.26 -5.64
CA ASP A 443 -25.73 8.52 -6.63
C ASP A 443 -27.15 8.65 -6.04
N LYS A 444 -27.25 8.70 -4.71
CA LYS A 444 -28.51 8.75 -3.96
C LYS A 444 -28.63 10.05 -3.17
N GLN A 445 -27.97 11.11 -3.63
CA GLN A 445 -28.04 12.40 -2.96
C GLN A 445 -29.47 12.95 -3.02
N PRO A 446 -30.03 13.43 -1.89
CA PRO A 446 -31.40 13.94 -1.83
C PRO A 446 -31.69 15.08 -2.80
N ARG A 447 -30.66 15.82 -3.23
CA ARG A 447 -30.77 16.99 -4.12
C ARG A 447 -30.73 16.66 -5.62
N THR A 448 -30.24 15.48 -6.01
CA THR A 448 -30.00 15.14 -7.42
C THR A 448 -30.50 13.76 -7.83
N ALA A 449 -30.86 12.90 -6.87
CA ALA A 449 -31.37 11.57 -7.17
C ALA A 449 -32.88 11.62 -7.48
N ALA A 450 -33.25 11.16 -8.67
CA ALA A 450 -34.65 10.88 -8.99
C ALA A 450 -35.21 9.85 -7.99
N PRO A 451 -36.46 10.01 -7.49
CA PRO A 451 -37.09 9.05 -6.58
C PRO A 451 -37.13 7.64 -7.18
N ASP A 452 -37.21 7.52 -8.50
CA ASP A 452 -37.14 6.25 -9.23
C ASP A 452 -35.87 5.44 -8.93
N ALA A 453 -34.76 6.14 -8.64
CA ALA A 453 -33.51 5.50 -8.28
C ALA A 453 -33.62 4.75 -6.94
N ALA A 454 -34.52 5.13 -6.03
CA ALA A 454 -34.72 4.43 -4.75
C ALA A 454 -35.36 3.05 -4.92
N HIS A 455 -36.11 2.83 -6.01
CA HIS A 455 -36.82 1.58 -6.31
C HIS A 455 -35.98 0.57 -7.08
N THR A 456 -34.98 1.05 -7.84
CA THR A 456 -34.08 0.17 -8.60
C THR A 456 -33.40 -0.87 -7.69
N GLY A 457 -32.91 -1.96 -8.27
CA GLY A 457 -32.11 -2.96 -7.54
C GLY A 457 -30.87 -2.40 -6.82
N ALA A 458 -30.43 -1.18 -7.18
CA ALA A 458 -29.36 -0.44 -6.51
C ALA A 458 -29.84 0.61 -5.48
N GLY A 459 -31.14 0.63 -5.16
CA GLY A 459 -31.80 1.53 -4.20
C GLY A 459 -32.00 0.87 -2.83
N TRP A 460 -33.22 0.92 -2.28
CA TRP A 460 -33.57 0.25 -1.01
C TRP A 460 -33.41 -1.28 -1.06
N PRO A 461 -33.77 -2.01 -2.15
CA PRO A 461 -33.59 -3.46 -2.22
C PRO A 461 -32.14 -3.91 -1.96
N PHE A 462 -31.15 -3.12 -2.40
CA PHE A 462 -29.76 -3.39 -2.08
C PHE A 462 -29.47 -3.29 -0.58
N LEU A 463 -30.02 -2.28 0.11
CA LEU A 463 -29.83 -2.10 1.55
C LEU A 463 -30.48 -3.23 2.36
N VAL A 464 -31.65 -3.72 1.93
CA VAL A 464 -32.30 -4.91 2.53
C VAL A 464 -31.38 -6.13 2.52
N LEU A 465 -30.58 -6.30 1.46
CA LEU A 465 -29.58 -7.35 1.40
C LEU A 465 -28.29 -7.02 2.18
N ALA A 466 -27.88 -5.76 2.19
CA ALA A 466 -26.59 -5.33 2.73
C ALA A 466 -26.57 -5.17 4.26
N LEU A 467 -27.63 -4.62 4.86
CA LEU A 467 -27.70 -4.31 6.28
C LEU A 467 -27.66 -5.55 7.19
N PRO A 468 -28.36 -6.66 6.89
CA PRO A 468 -28.24 -7.89 7.66
C PRO A 468 -26.80 -8.43 7.67
N VAL A 469 -26.14 -8.43 6.50
CA VAL A 469 -24.76 -8.92 6.38
C VAL A 469 -23.77 -8.01 7.14
N LEU A 470 -24.00 -6.69 7.12
CA LEU A 470 -23.22 -5.73 7.92
C LEU A 470 -23.36 -5.99 9.43
N ALA A 471 -24.59 -6.22 9.90
CA ALA A 471 -24.85 -6.54 11.31
C ALA A 471 -24.21 -7.88 11.70
N GLU A 472 -24.31 -8.90 10.85
CA GLU A 472 -23.65 -10.19 11.06
C GLU A 472 -22.12 -10.04 11.09
N ALA A 473 -21.54 -9.20 10.22
CA ALA A 473 -20.11 -8.92 10.21
C ALA A 473 -19.62 -8.30 11.53
N MET A 474 -20.41 -7.39 12.09
CA MET A 474 -20.14 -6.82 13.41
C MET A 474 -20.20 -7.90 14.50
N GLN A 475 -21.26 -8.72 14.53
CA GLN A 475 -21.42 -9.79 15.52
C GLN A 475 -20.30 -10.83 15.46
N ARG A 476 -19.83 -11.19 14.26
CA ARG A 476 -18.74 -12.15 14.06
C ARG A 476 -17.34 -11.56 14.28
N THR A 477 -17.23 -10.27 14.62
CA THR A 477 -15.96 -9.61 14.95
C THR A 477 -16.05 -8.81 16.27
N PRO A 478 -16.43 -9.46 17.38
CA PRO A 478 -16.68 -8.78 18.65
C PRO A 478 -15.42 -8.16 19.26
N HIS A 479 -14.23 -8.62 18.86
CA HIS A 479 -12.95 -8.07 19.27
C HIS A 479 -12.68 -6.65 18.73
N LEU A 480 -13.48 -6.15 17.79
CA LEU A 480 -13.33 -4.81 17.24
C LEU A 480 -14.09 -3.78 18.10
N PRO A 481 -13.46 -2.64 18.45
CA PRO A 481 -14.16 -1.59 19.19
C PRO A 481 -15.38 -1.08 18.42
N HIS A 482 -16.52 -0.88 19.10
CA HIS A 482 -17.77 -0.38 18.52
C HIS A 482 -17.59 0.87 17.63
N ARG A 483 -16.76 1.82 18.06
CA ARG A 483 -16.39 3.02 17.28
C ARG A 483 -15.85 2.73 15.86
N THR A 484 -15.31 1.54 15.63
CA THR A 484 -14.79 1.11 14.33
C THR A 484 -15.93 0.79 13.37
N TRP A 485 -16.99 0.16 13.86
CA TRP A 485 -18.20 -0.16 13.10
C TRP A 485 -19.11 1.06 12.96
N ALA A 486 -19.20 1.91 13.98
CA ALA A 486 -19.91 3.19 13.90
C ALA A 486 -19.38 4.07 12.74
N ALA A 487 -18.07 4.04 12.46
CA ALA A 487 -17.45 4.77 11.35
C ALA A 487 -17.99 4.40 9.95
N VAL A 488 -18.64 3.24 9.81
CA VAL A 488 -19.29 2.81 8.56
C VAL A 488 -20.43 3.75 8.18
N VAL A 489 -21.24 4.17 9.17
CA VAL A 489 -22.42 5.02 8.99
C VAL A 489 -22.22 6.48 9.43
N ASP A 490 -21.13 6.76 10.14
CA ASP A 490 -20.74 8.09 10.60
C ASP A 490 -20.19 8.96 9.46
N ASP A 491 -21.06 9.25 8.50
CA ASP A 491 -20.83 10.15 7.38
C ASP A 491 -22.18 10.73 6.95
N PRO A 492 -22.31 12.06 6.92
CA PRO A 492 -23.60 12.70 6.69
C PRO A 492 -24.16 12.36 5.32
N HIS A 493 -23.31 12.16 4.32
CA HIS A 493 -23.74 11.83 2.96
C HIS A 493 -24.28 10.40 2.89
N ARG A 494 -23.58 9.41 3.48
CA ARG A 494 -24.06 8.02 3.55
C ARG A 494 -25.36 7.91 4.33
N CYS A 495 -25.43 8.53 5.51
CA CYS A 495 -26.62 8.51 6.37
C CYS A 495 -27.84 9.11 5.63
N ARG A 496 -27.69 10.29 5.03
CA ARG A 496 -28.76 10.95 4.25
C ARG A 496 -29.25 10.09 3.10
N ALA A 497 -28.33 9.47 2.35
CA ALA A 497 -28.68 8.58 1.25
C ALA A 497 -29.50 7.36 1.71
N MET A 498 -29.14 6.74 2.84
CA MET A 498 -29.86 5.61 3.42
C MET A 498 -31.28 5.99 3.83
N VAL A 499 -31.44 7.12 4.52
CA VAL A 499 -32.76 7.65 4.92
C VAL A 499 -33.60 8.00 3.70
N TRP A 500 -33.02 8.71 2.73
CA TRP A 500 -33.70 9.04 1.48
C TRP A 500 -34.21 7.78 0.76
N ALA A 501 -33.39 6.74 0.67
CA ALA A 501 -33.78 5.47 0.06
C ALA A 501 -34.91 4.77 0.85
N ALA A 502 -34.87 4.79 2.18
CA ALA A 502 -35.91 4.22 3.04
C ALA A 502 -37.26 4.94 2.88
N CYS A 503 -37.25 6.27 2.86
CA CYS A 503 -38.46 7.08 2.71
C CYS A 503 -39.02 7.00 1.28
N SER A 504 -38.14 7.05 0.29
CA SER A 504 -38.56 7.18 -1.11
C SER A 504 -38.88 5.86 -1.78
N ALA A 505 -38.57 4.69 -1.19
CA ALA A 505 -38.84 3.39 -1.79
C ALA A 505 -40.35 3.04 -1.87
N LEU A 506 -40.72 2.11 -2.75
CA LEU A 506 -42.10 1.66 -2.97
C LEU A 506 -42.30 0.31 -2.25
N PRO A 507 -43.50 0.05 -1.69
CA PRO A 507 -44.60 1.00 -1.49
C PRO A 507 -44.22 2.10 -0.49
N ARG A 508 -44.75 3.34 -0.66
CA ARG A 508 -44.41 4.50 0.19
C ARG A 508 -44.97 4.36 1.62
N GLU A 509 -46.10 3.69 1.77
CA GLU A 509 -46.73 3.38 3.06
C GLU A 509 -45.82 2.58 4.01
N ALA A 510 -44.87 1.81 3.45
CA ALA A 510 -43.89 1.06 4.23
C ALA A 510 -42.72 1.92 4.74
N ALA A 511 -42.65 3.22 4.41
CA ALA A 511 -41.57 4.11 4.83
C ALA A 511 -41.36 4.15 6.35
N PRO A 512 -42.40 4.26 7.21
CA PRO A 512 -42.23 4.26 8.66
C PRO A 512 -41.63 2.94 9.18
N ALA A 513 -41.99 1.80 8.57
CA ALA A 513 -41.41 0.50 8.92
C ALA A 513 -39.92 0.43 8.53
N ARG A 514 -39.56 0.86 7.31
CA ARG A 514 -38.17 0.92 6.84
C ARG A 514 -37.31 1.88 7.66
N MET A 515 -37.87 3.01 8.12
CA MET A 515 -37.19 3.96 8.98
C MET A 515 -36.92 3.41 10.38
N ARG A 516 -37.87 2.65 10.96
CA ARG A 516 -37.65 1.91 12.21
C ARG A 516 -36.51 0.89 12.05
N GLU A 517 -36.56 0.08 11.00
CA GLU A 517 -35.50 -0.89 10.69
C GLU A 517 -34.12 -0.22 10.55
N LEU A 518 -34.04 0.87 9.80
CA LEU A 518 -32.80 1.63 9.63
C LEU A 518 -32.29 2.21 10.96
N THR A 519 -33.19 2.69 11.82
CA THR A 519 -32.86 3.19 13.15
C THR A 519 -32.31 2.07 14.04
N ASP A 520 -32.91 0.88 14.00
CA ASP A 520 -32.42 -0.29 14.72
C ASP A 520 -31.02 -0.69 14.26
N TYR A 521 -30.72 -0.56 12.96
CA TYR A 521 -29.37 -0.79 12.45
C TYR A 521 -28.36 0.26 12.93
N PHE A 522 -28.73 1.53 12.96
CA PHE A 522 -27.87 2.57 13.54
C PHE A 522 -27.59 2.33 15.02
N THR A 523 -28.60 1.93 15.79
CA THR A 523 -28.46 1.56 17.20
C THR A 523 -27.52 0.36 17.36
N ARG A 524 -27.72 -0.71 16.59
CA ARG A 524 -26.84 -1.90 16.60
C ARG A 524 -25.40 -1.54 16.27
N LEU A 525 -25.16 -0.65 15.31
CA LEU A 525 -23.82 -0.18 14.93
C LEU A 525 -23.20 0.81 15.92
N HIS A 526 -23.91 1.16 17.01
CA HIS A 526 -23.49 2.17 17.98
C HIS A 526 -23.19 3.50 17.30
N ALA A 527 -24.06 3.90 16.37
CA ALA A 527 -23.91 5.15 15.65
C ALA A 527 -23.91 6.33 16.65
N PRO A 528 -23.05 7.35 16.45
CA PRO A 528 -23.02 8.50 17.34
C PRO A 528 -24.30 9.33 17.19
N ALA A 529 -24.70 10.05 18.25
CA ALA A 529 -25.93 10.87 18.27
C ALA A 529 -26.11 11.80 17.05
N ARG A 530 -25.01 12.29 16.46
CA ARG A 530 -25.05 13.10 15.22
C ARG A 530 -25.65 12.37 14.02
N VAL A 531 -25.46 11.05 13.89
CA VAL A 531 -26.06 10.24 12.81
C VAL A 531 -27.57 10.23 12.96
N HIS A 532 -28.08 10.04 14.18
CA HIS A 532 -29.53 10.11 14.45
C HIS A 532 -30.10 11.50 14.14
N ARG A 533 -29.39 12.58 14.50
CA ARG A 533 -29.81 13.94 14.12
C ARG A 533 -29.85 14.15 12.61
N TRP A 534 -28.86 13.65 11.87
CA TRP A 534 -28.89 13.70 10.41
C TRP A 534 -30.04 12.89 9.84
N ALA A 535 -30.34 11.72 10.42
CA ALA A 535 -31.42 10.88 9.98
C ALA A 535 -32.79 11.57 10.12
N CYS A 536 -33.11 12.08 11.32
CA CYS A 536 -34.37 12.80 11.57
C CYS A 536 -34.52 14.03 10.66
N ALA A 537 -33.45 14.83 10.49
CA ALA A 537 -33.51 15.99 9.60
C ALA A 537 -33.79 15.60 8.13
N THR A 538 -33.26 14.46 7.69
CA THR A 538 -33.45 13.99 6.31
C THR A 538 -34.81 13.36 6.10
N GLU A 539 -35.33 12.66 7.10
CA GLU A 539 -36.67 12.08 7.08
C GLU A 539 -37.74 13.17 6.90
N HIS A 540 -37.64 14.27 7.66
CA HIS A 540 -38.52 15.42 7.52
C HIS A 540 -38.45 16.03 6.11
N ASP A 541 -37.23 16.27 5.58
CA ASP A 541 -37.03 16.81 4.22
C ASP A 541 -37.54 15.85 3.13
N ALA A 542 -37.32 14.55 3.30
CA ALA A 542 -37.80 13.53 2.35
C ALA A 542 -39.33 13.45 2.32
N THR A 543 -39.96 13.45 3.49
CA THR A 543 -41.42 13.41 3.62
C THR A 543 -42.05 14.65 2.99
N ALA A 544 -41.51 15.84 3.29
CA ALA A 544 -41.98 17.10 2.71
C ALA A 544 -41.92 17.10 1.18
N ARG A 545 -40.83 16.58 0.58
CA ARG A 545 -40.67 16.52 -0.88
C ARG A 545 -41.55 15.48 -1.56
N LEU A 546 -41.80 14.35 -0.90
CA LEU A 546 -42.64 13.28 -1.45
C LEU A 546 -44.12 13.67 -1.45
N LEU A 547 -44.56 14.55 -0.54
CA LEU A 547 -45.91 15.12 -0.50
C LEU A 547 -46.14 16.21 -1.57
N GLN A 548 -45.06 16.84 -2.08
CA GLN A 548 -45.13 17.90 -3.10
C GLN A 548 -45.08 17.37 -4.55
N ARG A 549 -44.90 16.06 -4.75
CA ARG A 549 -44.91 15.43 -6.08
C ARG A 549 -46.22 14.67 -6.27
N PRO A 550 -47.05 15.03 -7.25
CA PRO A 550 -48.30 14.33 -7.55
C PRO A 550 -48.05 12.85 -7.89
#